data_AF-A0A4R1RV56-F1
#
_entry.id   AF-A0A4R1RV56-F1
#
_cell.length_a   1.000
_cell.length_b   1.000
_cell.length_c   1.000
_cell.angle_alpha   90.00
_cell.angle_beta   90.00
_cell.angle_gamma   90.00
#
_symmetry.space_group_name_H-M   'P 1'
#
loop_
_entity.id
_entity.type
_entity.pdbx_description
1 polymer ?
#
loop_
_entity_poly.entity_id
_entity_poly.type
_entity_poly.pdbx_seq_one_letter_code
_entity_poly.pdbx_strand_id
1 'polypeptide(L)'
;MTTIPDTAGEVAAMQAYLNRSAGMLFRFASYWLIATLLLQANTYAIPSPFFVALSIGLLGLTVSSAKVGQLGLAILMVMAIVPSNTLANLIN
;
A
#
# COMPACT_ATOMS: atom_id res chain seq x y z
N MET A 1 -17.78 -31.22 -32.07
CA MET A 1 -16.34 -31.22 -31.77
C MET A 1 -16.19 -30.80 -30.33
N THR A 2 -16.31 -31.76 -29.41
CA THR A 2 -16.26 -31.54 -27.95
C THR A 2 -14.81 -31.48 -27.53
N THR A 3 -14.33 -30.29 -27.16
CA THR A 3 -12.98 -30.10 -26.60
C THR A 3 -12.91 -30.85 -25.28
N ILE A 4 -12.04 -31.87 -25.22
CA ILE A 4 -11.65 -32.52 -23.97
C ILE A 4 -11.15 -31.41 -23.02
N PRO A 5 -11.65 -31.32 -21.78
CA PRO A 5 -11.18 -30.32 -20.83
C PRO A 5 -9.69 -30.57 -20.59
N ASP A 6 -8.85 -29.61 -21.00
CA ASP A 6 -7.42 -29.62 -20.76
C ASP A 6 -7.20 -29.30 -19.27
N THR A 7 -7.21 -30.34 -18.45
CA THR A 7 -6.95 -30.26 -17.01
C THR A 7 -5.59 -29.64 -16.70
N ALA A 8 -4.60 -29.76 -17.59
CA ALA A 8 -3.31 -29.10 -17.45
C ALA A 8 -3.42 -27.59 -17.69
N GLY A 9 -4.23 -27.18 -18.68
CA GLY A 9 -4.56 -25.78 -18.96
C GLY A 9 -5.33 -25.09 -17.82
N GLU A 10 -6.30 -25.78 -17.21
CA GLU A 10 -7.06 -25.26 -16.06
C GLU A 10 -6.17 -25.06 -14.82
N VAL A 11 -5.28 -26.01 -14.52
CA VAL A 11 -4.33 -25.91 -13.40
C VAL A 11 -3.32 -24.77 -13.62
N ALA A 12 -2.83 -24.59 -14.84
CA ALA A 12 -1.93 -23.49 -15.19
C ALA A 12 -2.61 -22.11 -15.05
N ALA A 13 -3.87 -21.99 -15.48
CA ALA A 13 -4.66 -20.78 -15.27
C ALA A 13 -4.85 -20.49 -13.78
N MET A 14 -5.21 -21.49 -12.99
CA MET A 14 -5.41 -21.36 -11.53
C MET A 14 -4.12 -20.93 -10.81
N GLN A 15 -2.97 -21.47 -11.20
CA GLN A 15 -1.66 -21.05 -10.71
C GLN A 15 -1.35 -19.58 -11.06
N ALA A 16 -1.67 -19.14 -12.28
CA ALA A 16 -1.51 -17.76 -12.70
C ALA A 16 -2.41 -16.80 -11.88
N TYR A 17 -3.64 -17.21 -11.56
CA TYR A 17 -4.54 -16.45 -10.67
C TYR A 17 -4.00 -16.37 -9.24
N LEU A 18 -3.44 -17.46 -8.71
CA LEU A 18 -2.83 -17.48 -7.38
C LEU A 18 -1.61 -16.56 -7.31
N ASN A 19 -0.71 -16.64 -8.29
CA ASN A 19 0.46 -15.76 -8.37
C ASN A 19 0.07 -14.28 -8.48
N ARG A 20 -0.99 -13.99 -9.24
CA ARG A 20 -1.51 -12.62 -9.37
C ARG A 20 -2.07 -12.10 -8.04
N SER A 21 -2.80 -12.93 -7.32
CA SER A 21 -3.36 -12.61 -5.99
C SER A 21 -2.26 -12.42 -4.95
N ALA A 22 -1.24 -13.29 -4.94
CA ALA A 22 -0.08 -13.18 -4.06
C ALA A 22 0.68 -11.86 -4.28
N GLY A 23 0.86 -11.44 -5.53
CA GLY A 23 1.48 -10.14 -5.85
C GLY A 23 0.71 -8.93 -5.32
N MET A 24 -0.62 -8.98 -5.33
CA MET A 24 -1.47 -7.92 -4.75
C MET A 24 -1.37 -7.89 -3.22
N LEU A 25 -1.39 -9.05 -2.57
CA LEU A 25 -1.24 -9.18 -1.12
C LEU A 25 0.12 -8.70 -0.64
N PHE A 26 1.20 -9.05 -1.36
CA PHE A 26 2.55 -8.60 -1.02
C PHE A 26 2.68 -7.08 -1.15
N ARG A 27 2.08 -6.50 -2.19
CA ARG A 27 1.98 -5.03 -2.33
C ARG A 27 1.25 -4.42 -1.15
N PHE A 28 0.04 -4.88 -0.82
CA PHE A 28 -0.72 -4.41 0.34
C PHE A 28 0.12 -4.41 1.61
N ALA A 29 0.74 -5.55 1.92
CA ALA A 29 1.55 -5.71 3.12
C ALA A 29 2.73 -4.71 3.14
N SER A 30 3.38 -4.51 1.98
CA SER A 30 4.48 -3.55 1.84
C SER A 30 4.02 -2.10 2.05
N TYR A 31 2.93 -1.68 1.40
CA TYR A 31 2.38 -0.32 1.55
C TYR A 31 1.91 -0.06 2.98
N TRP A 32 1.22 -1.03 3.59
CA TRP A 32 0.76 -0.94 4.96
C TRP A 32 1.92 -0.84 5.96
N LEU A 33 2.95 -1.67 5.79
CA LEU A 33 4.13 -1.67 6.66
C LEU A 33 4.90 -0.35 6.58
N ILE A 34 5.17 0.15 5.38
CA ILE A 34 5.86 1.44 5.19
C ILE A 34 5.04 2.59 5.76
N ALA A 35 3.72 2.61 5.51
CA ALA A 35 2.84 3.64 6.05
C ALA A 35 2.82 3.63 7.59
N THR A 36 2.78 2.45 8.20
CA THR A 36 2.78 2.29 9.66
C THR A 36 4.09 2.77 10.28
N LEU A 37 5.23 2.46 9.66
CA LEU A 37 6.54 2.94 10.11
C LEU A 37 6.66 4.47 9.99
N LEU A 38 6.23 5.02 8.85
CA LEU A 38 6.21 6.47 8.64
C LEU A 38 5.32 7.17 9.66
N LEU A 39 4.14 6.62 9.97
CA LEU A 39 3.22 7.18 10.95
C LEU A 39 3.73 7.09 12.39
N GLN A 40 4.49 6.04 12.76
CA GLN A 40 5.16 5.99 14.05
C GLN A 40 6.29 7.01 14.16
N ALA A 41 7.03 7.26 13.08
CA ALA A 41 8.07 8.28 13.03
C ALA A 41 7.51 9.71 12.93
N ASN A 42 6.23 9.85 12.56
CA ASN A 42 5.60 11.14 12.33
C ASN A 42 5.27 11.82 13.66
N THR A 43 5.81 13.02 13.90
CA THR A 43 5.54 13.80 15.11
C THR A 43 4.25 14.62 15.02
N TYR A 44 3.56 14.59 13.89
CA TYR A 44 2.26 15.23 13.75
C TYR A 44 1.20 14.42 14.51
N ALA A 45 0.44 15.11 15.37
CA ALA A 45 -0.67 14.52 16.12
C ALA A 45 -1.83 14.14 15.18
N ILE A 46 -1.67 13.02 14.46
CA ILE A 46 -2.70 12.45 13.62
C ILE A 46 -3.65 11.67 14.55
N PRO A 47 -4.95 11.99 14.61
CA PRO A 47 -5.87 11.39 15.57
C PRO A 47 -6.13 9.89 15.35
N SER A 48 -5.87 9.36 14.14
CA SER A 48 -6.13 7.95 13.80
C SER A 48 -5.07 7.36 12.85
N PRO A 49 -3.80 7.23 13.29
CA PRO A 49 -2.70 6.80 12.43
C PRO A 49 -2.94 5.41 11.84
N PHE A 50 -3.53 4.49 12.62
CA PHE A 50 -3.84 3.14 12.16
C PHE A 50 -4.81 3.11 10.96
N PHE A 51 -5.81 4.01 10.92
CA PHE A 51 -6.76 4.09 9.81
C PHE A 51 -6.11 4.64 8.54
N VAL A 52 -5.16 5.58 8.67
CA VAL A 52 -4.39 6.10 7.53
C VAL A 52 -3.49 5.02 6.94
N ALA A 53 -2.78 4.27 7.78
CA ALA A 53 -1.97 3.13 7.32
C ALA A 53 -2.82 2.07 6.61
N LEU A 54 -3.99 1.73 7.17
CA LEU A 54 -4.94 0.78 6.55
C LEU A 54 -5.45 1.28 5.19
N SER A 55 -5.78 2.56 5.08
CA SER A 55 -6.26 3.17 3.85
C SER A 55 -5.20 3.11 2.75
N ILE A 56 -3.94 3.41 3.08
CA ILE A 56 -2.81 3.34 2.14
C ILE A 56 -2.49 1.89 1.75
N GLY A 57 -2.55 0.98 2.71
CA GLY A 57 -2.46 -0.46 2.45
C GLY A 57 -3.52 -0.90 1.44
N LEU A 58 -4.79 -0.62 1.70
CA LEU A 58 -5.93 -0.98 0.85
C LEU A 58 -5.80 -0.42 -0.59
N LEU A 59 -5.28 0.80 -0.74
CA LEU A 59 -4.97 1.38 -2.05
C LEU A 59 -3.89 0.58 -2.81
N GLY A 60 -3.01 -0.11 -2.10
CA GLY A 60 -2.02 -1.04 -2.66
C GLY A 60 -2.59 -2.35 -3.21
N LEU A 61 -3.81 -2.76 -2.82
CA LEU A 61 -4.50 -3.95 -3.38
C LEU A 61 -5.08 -3.69 -4.77
N THR A 62 -5.38 -2.43 -5.10
CA THR A 62 -6.06 -2.08 -6.35
C THR A 62 -5.05 -1.62 -7.40
N VAL A 63 -4.97 -2.32 -8.53
CA VAL A 63 -4.01 -2.03 -9.61
C VAL A 63 -4.20 -0.62 -10.20
N SER A 64 -5.44 -0.11 -10.23
CA SER A 64 -5.77 1.24 -10.69
C SER A 64 -5.38 2.33 -9.67
N SER A 65 -5.42 2.01 -8.37
CA SER A 65 -5.20 2.98 -7.27
C SER A 65 -3.79 2.93 -6.69
N ALA A 66 -2.91 2.09 -7.23
CA ALA A 66 -1.51 1.98 -6.78
C ALA A 66 -0.76 3.32 -6.84
N LYS A 67 -1.08 4.20 -7.82
CA LYS A 67 -0.52 5.56 -7.90
C LYS A 67 -0.96 6.44 -6.73
N VAL A 68 -2.20 6.30 -6.28
CA VAL A 68 -2.77 7.06 -5.15
C VAL A 68 -2.12 6.59 -3.84
N GLY A 69 -1.93 5.28 -3.68
CA GLY A 69 -1.18 4.72 -2.54
C GLY A 69 0.28 5.20 -2.48
N GLN A 70 0.95 5.29 -3.64
CA GLN A 70 2.30 5.86 -3.73
C GLN A 70 2.35 7.36 -3.39
N LEU A 71 1.37 8.14 -3.86
CA LEU A 71 1.24 9.55 -3.49
C LEU A 71 1.03 9.72 -1.97
N GLY A 72 0.18 8.89 -1.37
CA GLY A 72 -0.02 8.87 0.09
C GLY A 72 1.25 8.56 0.87
N LEU A 73 2.04 7.58 0.41
CA LEU A 73 3.35 7.28 0.99
C LEU A 73 4.34 8.43 0.81
N ALA A 74 4.40 9.05 -0.37
CA ALA A 74 5.30 10.18 -0.63
C ALA A 74 4.99 11.37 0.29
N ILE A 75 3.71 11.68 0.49
CA ILE A 75 3.27 12.73 1.42
C ILE A 75 3.67 12.38 2.85
N LEU A 76 3.40 11.15 3.31
CA LEU A 76 3.82 10.69 4.63
C LEU A 76 5.33 10.76 4.82
N MET A 77 6.10 10.45 3.78
CA MET A 77 7.56 10.52 3.80
C MET A 77 8.06 11.97 3.95
N VAL A 78 7.47 12.92 3.22
CA VAL A 78 7.78 14.34 3.39
C VAL A 78 7.39 14.82 4.79
N MET A 79 6.24 14.39 5.31
CA MET A 79 5.77 14.75 6.65
C MET A 79 6.67 14.19 7.77
N ALA A 80 7.19 12.98 7.58
CA ALA A 80 8.15 12.39 8.52
C ALA A 80 9.53 13.07 8.47
N ILE A 81 9.95 13.56 7.30
CA ILE A 81 11.23 14.27 7.13
C ILE A 81 11.16 15.72 7.66
N VAL A 82 10.01 16.36 7.54
CA VAL A 82 9.79 17.74 8.01
C VAL A 82 8.97 17.71 9.30
N PRO A 83 9.59 17.54 10.47
CA PRO A 83 8.86 17.55 11.72
C PRO A 83 8.22 18.93 11.94
N SER A 84 7.01 18.92 12.50
CA SER A 84 6.21 20.11 12.84
C SER A 84 6.98 21.18 13.61
N ASN A 85 7.95 20.79 14.43
CA ASN A 85 8.83 21.70 15.17
C ASN A 85 9.67 22.60 14.23
N THR A 86 10.10 22.08 13.07
CA THR A 86 10.89 22.84 12.09
C THR A 86 10.03 23.89 11.40
N LEU A 87 8.78 23.56 11.09
CA LEU A 87 7.80 24.52 10.54
C LEU A 87 7.41 25.56 11.58
N ALA A 88 7.22 25.17 12.84
CA ALA A 88 6.92 26.10 13.94
C ALA A 88 8.06 27.09 14.20
N ASN A 89 9.32 26.69 13.99
CA ASN A 89 10.50 27.54 14.12
C ASN A 89 10.76 28.46 12.92
N LEU A 90 10.11 28.23 11.78
CA LEU A 90 10.22 29.10 10.59
C LEU A 90 9.17 30.21 10.55
N ILE A 91 8.09 30.05 11.32
CA ILE A 91 6.97 31.00 11.39
C ILE A 91 7.08 31.91 12.64
N ASN A 92 7.86 31.51 13.66
CA ASN A 92 8.32 32.38 14.75
C ASN A 92 9.61 33.11 14.35
#